data_AF-A0A9J8B2R0-F1
#
_entry.id   AF-A0A9J8B2R0-F1
#
_cell.length_a   1.000
_cell.length_b   1.000
_cell.length_c   1.000
_cell.angle_alpha   90.00
_cell.angle_beta   90.00
_cell.angle_gamma   90.00
#
_symmetry.space_group_name_H-M   'P 1'
#
loop_
_entity.id
_entity.type
_entity.pdbx_description
1 polymer ?
#
loop_
_entity_poly.entity_id
_entity_poly.type
_entity_poly.pdbx_seq_one_letter_code
_entity_poly.pdbx_strand_id
1 'polypeptide(L)'
;MLRFLPLKLGRLYRCLKLLFVIGLFVILLMNTHNLFASFQKNELTDRRFINLNKCPACFGTSWCRKFMNGQISFETWGRLRFLDVFNVKNVFFAQYGEPREGTRRIVLKRLGSNQELTDIDQKICKRATGRTRCDLIQAMYKTEFARLNGDVRLLTPDVVEGWSDLVHCPSQRLLDRIVRRYAETKDSGSFLLKNLKDTERMQLLMTLAFNPEPLVLQSFPSDEGWPFAKYLGACGRMVAVNYVGEELWSFFNAPWEKRVDLAKQLMDIAEQLTNNDFDFALYLLDVSFDNFAVGPRDGKVIVVDAENVVVADKRLIKQNCFHLLFVSSFSHLCHLCTLNWLIYCTISLRTTMSGTRASLRSVTRRPVFPSLKTCCARGSQWTTTITPYVKIYFHDMLCGGAAPADFFTTPRHT
;
A
#
# COMPACT_ATOMS: atom_id res chain seq x y z
N MET A 1 52.62 -4.79 45.39
CA MET A 1 51.78 -5.76 44.64
C MET A 1 50.33 -5.60 45.06
N LEU A 2 49.51 -4.84 44.31
CA LEU A 2 48.07 -4.73 44.56
C LEU A 2 47.33 -5.84 43.78
N ARG A 3 46.70 -6.78 44.48
CA ARG A 3 45.75 -7.75 43.91
C ARG A 3 44.32 -7.22 44.11
N PHE A 4 43.67 -6.81 43.02
CA PHE A 4 42.24 -6.45 43.03
C PHE A 4 41.35 -7.71 42.95
N LEU A 5 40.34 -7.77 43.82
CA LEU A 5 39.33 -8.83 43.96
C LEU A 5 38.41 -8.97 42.74
N PRO A 6 38.26 -10.14 42.10
CA PRO A 6 37.25 -10.38 41.07
C PRO A 6 36.00 -11.14 41.56
N LEU A 7 35.89 -11.47 42.85
CA LEU A 7 34.84 -12.40 43.35
C LEU A 7 33.44 -11.79 43.58
N LYS A 8 33.29 -10.46 43.63
CA LYS A 8 31.99 -9.82 43.95
C LYS A 8 31.07 -9.66 42.72
N LEU A 9 31.61 -9.50 41.51
CA LEU A 9 30.81 -9.28 40.30
C LEU A 9 29.95 -10.50 39.92
N GLY A 10 30.51 -11.71 40.04
CA GLY A 10 29.82 -12.95 39.66
C GLY A 10 28.69 -13.39 40.61
N ARG A 11 28.69 -12.92 41.87
CA ARG A 11 27.56 -13.13 42.79
C ARG A 11 26.44 -12.13 42.53
N LEU A 12 26.78 -10.87 42.27
CA LEU A 12 25.80 -9.83 41.92
C LEU A 12 25.07 -10.18 40.60
N TYR A 13 25.81 -10.63 39.58
CA TYR A 13 25.23 -11.08 38.31
C TYR A 13 24.26 -12.26 38.49
N ARG A 14 24.62 -13.25 39.31
CA ARG A 14 23.73 -14.39 39.64
C ARG A 14 22.49 -13.96 40.39
N CYS A 15 22.61 -13.02 41.33
CA CYS A 15 21.47 -12.49 42.08
C CYS A 15 20.54 -11.66 41.19
N LEU A 16 21.08 -10.81 40.31
CA LEU A 16 20.29 -10.09 39.29
C LEU A 16 19.58 -11.05 38.34
N LYS A 17 20.26 -12.11 37.88
CA LYS A 17 19.66 -13.13 37.01
C LYS A 17 18.52 -13.85 37.72
N LEU A 18 18.69 -14.17 39.02
CA LEU A 18 17.66 -14.80 39.82
C LEU A 18 16.45 -13.86 40.02
N LEU A 19 16.69 -12.60 40.35
CA LEU A 19 15.64 -11.57 40.49
C LEU A 19 14.89 -11.34 39.18
N PHE A 20 15.60 -11.35 38.04
CA PHE A 20 14.99 -11.26 36.72
C PHE A 20 14.10 -12.48 36.42
N VAL A 21 14.57 -13.70 36.72
CA VAL A 21 13.78 -14.93 36.56
C VAL A 21 12.56 -14.94 37.49
N ILE A 22 12.72 -14.51 38.74
CA ILE A 22 11.61 -14.39 39.69
C ILE A 22 10.62 -13.31 39.20
N GLY A 23 11.10 -12.17 38.71
CA GLY A 23 10.27 -11.13 38.12
C GLY A 23 9.47 -11.63 36.91
N LEU A 24 10.12 -12.34 35.99
CA LEU A 24 9.47 -13.02 34.86
C LEU A 24 8.41 -14.02 35.32
N PHE A 25 8.72 -14.82 36.36
CA PHE A 25 7.80 -15.81 36.91
C PHE A 25 6.58 -15.18 37.58
N VAL A 26 6.76 -14.08 38.34
CA VAL A 26 5.66 -13.31 38.93
C VAL A 26 4.80 -12.68 37.83
N ILE A 27 5.41 -12.10 36.79
CA ILE A 27 4.68 -11.53 35.64
C ILE A 27 3.87 -12.63 34.91
N LEU A 28 4.47 -13.80 34.69
CA LEU A 28 3.79 -14.96 34.11
C LEU A 28 2.62 -15.40 34.97
N LEU A 29 2.82 -15.58 36.29
CA LEU A 29 1.79 -15.98 37.24
C LEU A 29 0.64 -14.96 37.30
N MET A 30 0.93 -13.66 37.36
CA MET A 30 -0.09 -12.62 37.36
C MET A 30 -0.88 -12.57 36.04
N ASN A 31 -0.28 -12.99 34.93
CA ASN A 31 -0.93 -13.05 33.63
C ASN A 31 -1.46 -14.44 33.25
N THR A 32 -1.37 -15.44 34.14
CA THR A 32 -1.82 -16.82 33.83
C THR A 32 -3.27 -16.86 33.36
N HIS A 33 -4.18 -16.14 34.03
CA HIS A 33 -5.59 -16.09 33.65
C HIS A 33 -5.81 -15.43 32.28
N ASN A 34 -5.08 -14.35 31.98
CA ASN A 34 -5.14 -13.67 30.69
C ASN A 34 -4.52 -14.53 29.57
N LEU A 35 -3.42 -15.23 29.86
CA LEU A 35 -2.76 -16.14 28.92
C LEU A 35 -3.65 -17.35 28.63
N PHE A 36 -4.23 -17.98 29.64
CA PHE A 36 -5.12 -19.14 29.47
C PHE A 36 -6.39 -18.76 28.71
N ALA A 37 -6.99 -17.60 29.02
CA ALA A 37 -8.14 -17.08 28.29
C ALA A 37 -7.80 -16.79 26.80
N SER A 38 -6.61 -16.27 26.50
CA SER A 38 -6.15 -16.01 25.14
C SER A 38 -5.95 -17.29 24.31
N PHE A 39 -5.64 -18.42 24.96
CA PHE A 39 -5.54 -19.72 24.28
C PHE A 39 -6.89 -20.44 24.14
N GLN A 40 -7.84 -20.21 25.05
CA GLN A 40 -9.15 -20.87 25.02
C GLN A 40 -10.20 -20.13 24.18
N LYS A 41 -10.16 -18.79 24.12
CA LYS A 41 -11.16 -17.98 23.41
C LYS A 41 -10.62 -17.49 22.07
N ASN A 42 -11.37 -17.72 21.01
CA ASN A 42 -11.09 -17.13 19.71
C ASN A 42 -11.61 -15.68 19.67
N GLU A 43 -10.72 -14.70 19.92
CA GLU A 43 -11.08 -13.27 19.92
C GLU A 43 -11.64 -12.78 18.58
N LEU A 44 -11.33 -13.45 17.46
CA LEU A 44 -11.86 -13.11 16.14
C LEU A 44 -13.38 -13.30 16.02
N THR A 45 -13.98 -14.06 16.94
CA THR A 45 -15.45 -14.20 17.05
C THR A 45 -16.10 -12.99 17.75
N ASP A 46 -15.32 -12.18 18.46
CA ASP A 46 -15.83 -11.01 19.19
C ASP A 46 -16.02 -9.81 18.26
N ARG A 47 -17.27 -9.33 18.19
CA ARG A 47 -17.66 -8.17 17.37
C ARG A 47 -16.91 -6.90 17.75
N ARG A 48 -16.53 -6.73 19.02
CA ARG A 48 -15.76 -5.56 19.50
C ARG A 48 -14.31 -5.65 19.08
N PHE A 49 -13.74 -6.85 19.08
CA PHE A 49 -12.36 -7.06 18.69
C PHE A 49 -12.13 -6.66 17.23
N ILE A 50 -12.96 -7.15 16.31
CA ILE A 50 -12.88 -6.82 14.88
C ILE A 50 -13.53 -5.46 14.53
N ASN A 51 -14.00 -4.69 15.53
CA ASN A 51 -14.70 -3.42 15.36
C ASN A 51 -15.94 -3.48 14.44
N LEU A 52 -16.66 -4.60 14.43
CA LEU A 52 -17.90 -4.74 13.67
C LEU A 52 -19.00 -3.80 14.19
N ASN A 53 -18.96 -3.47 15.48
CA ASN A 53 -19.86 -2.50 16.11
C ASN A 53 -19.62 -1.04 15.67
N LYS A 54 -18.61 -0.76 14.84
CA LYS A 54 -18.37 0.57 14.26
C LYS A 54 -18.93 0.74 12.85
N CYS A 55 -19.45 -0.33 12.22
CA CYS A 55 -20.04 -0.22 10.89
C CYS A 55 -21.25 0.74 10.89
N PRO A 56 -21.42 1.61 9.88
CA PRO A 56 -20.78 1.57 8.56
C PRO A 56 -19.38 2.21 8.45
N ALA A 57 -18.79 2.74 9.53
CA ALA A 57 -17.40 3.22 9.55
C ALA A 57 -16.39 2.05 9.62
N CYS A 58 -16.44 1.15 8.63
CA CYS A 58 -15.69 -0.10 8.59
C CYS A 58 -15.34 -0.50 7.14
N PHE A 59 -14.52 -1.53 6.94
CA PHE A 59 -14.01 -1.92 5.61
C PHE A 59 -14.90 -2.92 4.87
N GLY A 60 -15.77 -3.63 5.59
CA GLY A 60 -16.68 -4.57 4.95
C GLY A 60 -17.34 -5.56 5.90
N THR A 61 -18.19 -6.43 5.34
CA THR A 61 -18.96 -7.42 6.09
C THR A 61 -19.12 -8.78 5.39
N SER A 62 -18.53 -8.96 4.20
CA SER A 62 -18.65 -10.16 3.36
C SER A 62 -18.26 -11.45 4.09
N TRP A 63 -17.25 -11.38 4.96
CA TRP A 63 -16.69 -12.53 5.67
C TRP A 63 -17.17 -12.66 7.11
N CYS A 64 -18.04 -11.77 7.61
CA CYS A 64 -18.44 -11.79 9.01
C CYS A 64 -19.01 -13.13 9.49
N ARG A 65 -19.73 -13.87 8.64
CA ARG A 65 -20.22 -15.21 9.00
C ARG A 65 -19.08 -16.18 9.31
N LYS A 66 -17.98 -16.14 8.54
CA LYS A 66 -16.81 -17.01 8.75
C LYS A 66 -16.09 -16.67 10.06
N PHE A 67 -15.97 -15.38 10.39
CA PHE A 67 -15.44 -14.91 11.67
C PHE A 67 -16.31 -15.36 12.85
N MET A 68 -17.62 -15.09 12.81
CA MET A 68 -18.54 -15.39 13.90
C MET A 68 -18.72 -16.89 14.14
N ASN A 69 -18.63 -17.71 13.09
CA ASN A 69 -18.70 -19.16 13.19
C ASN A 69 -17.39 -19.80 13.70
N GLY A 70 -16.36 -19.01 14.01
CA GLY A 70 -15.08 -19.51 14.50
C GLY A 70 -14.26 -20.29 13.45
N GLN A 71 -14.54 -20.11 12.15
CA GLN A 71 -13.79 -20.77 11.07
C GLN A 71 -12.39 -20.19 10.86
N ILE A 72 -12.15 -19.00 11.41
CA ILE A 72 -10.86 -18.30 11.35
C ILE A 72 -10.30 -18.22 12.76
N SER A 73 -9.06 -18.64 12.98
CA SER A 73 -8.39 -18.56 14.28
C SER A 73 -6.95 -18.09 14.13
N PHE A 74 -6.42 -17.38 15.12
CA PHE A 74 -5.01 -16.97 15.08
C PHE A 74 -4.07 -18.17 15.10
N GLU A 75 -2.95 -18.03 14.38
CA GLU A 75 -1.84 -18.96 14.44
C GLU A 75 -1.18 -18.91 15.84
N THR A 76 -0.57 -20.01 16.29
CA THR A 76 -0.17 -20.26 17.70
C THR A 76 0.54 -19.09 18.39
N TRP A 77 1.44 -18.39 17.69
CA TRP A 77 2.15 -17.22 18.23
C TRP A 77 1.33 -15.93 18.16
N GLY A 78 0.45 -15.78 17.16
CA GLY A 78 -0.52 -14.68 17.06
C GLY A 78 -1.62 -14.71 18.13
N ARG A 79 -1.71 -15.81 18.90
CA ARG A 79 -2.56 -15.88 20.12
C ARG A 79 -1.90 -15.20 21.33
N LEU A 80 -0.61 -14.89 21.29
CA LEU A 80 0.12 -14.24 22.38
C LEU A 80 0.09 -12.72 22.22
N ARG A 81 -0.92 -12.10 22.84
CA ARG A 81 -1.24 -10.66 22.73
C ARG A 81 -0.11 -9.70 23.17
N PHE A 82 0.88 -10.14 23.93
CA PHE A 82 2.00 -9.27 24.32
C PHE A 82 2.95 -8.95 23.16
N LEU A 83 2.94 -9.77 22.10
CA LEU A 83 3.72 -9.54 20.89
C LEU A 83 3.09 -8.46 19.98
N ASP A 84 1.83 -8.08 20.23
CA ASP A 84 1.13 -7.03 19.48
C ASP A 84 1.78 -5.64 19.62
N VAL A 85 2.62 -5.44 20.64
CA VAL A 85 3.39 -4.19 20.82
C VAL A 85 4.37 -3.97 19.66
N PHE A 86 4.86 -5.03 19.03
CA PHE A 86 5.74 -4.96 17.85
C PHE A 86 4.96 -4.93 16.53
N ASN A 87 3.62 -5.05 16.58
CA ASN A 87 2.76 -5.12 15.41
C ASN A 87 2.17 -3.74 15.05
N VAL A 88 3.03 -2.81 14.64
CA VAL A 88 2.66 -1.40 14.40
C VAL A 88 1.58 -1.26 13.32
N LYS A 89 1.63 -2.06 12.25
CA LYS A 89 0.64 -2.09 11.16
C LYS A 89 -0.60 -2.97 11.46
N ASN A 90 -0.68 -3.63 12.62
CA ASN A 90 -1.79 -4.52 13.01
C ASN A 90 -2.07 -5.64 11.98
N VAL A 91 -1.03 -6.39 11.61
CA VAL A 91 -1.07 -7.56 10.71
C VAL A 91 -1.01 -8.84 11.54
N PHE A 92 -1.94 -9.77 11.34
CA PHE A 92 -2.05 -11.00 12.12
C PHE A 92 -2.08 -12.23 11.22
N PHE A 93 -1.26 -13.23 11.52
CA PHE A 93 -1.33 -14.52 10.85
C PHE A 93 -2.43 -15.40 11.46
N ALA A 94 -3.25 -15.98 10.59
CA ALA A 94 -4.39 -16.78 10.99
C ALA A 94 -4.54 -18.03 10.11
N GLN A 95 -5.32 -18.97 10.59
CA GLN A 95 -5.74 -20.17 9.88
C GLN A 95 -7.23 -20.10 9.61
N TYR A 96 -7.62 -20.40 8.37
CA TYR A 96 -9.00 -20.53 7.95
C TYR A 96 -9.29 -22.00 7.62
N GLY A 97 -10.22 -22.59 8.35
CA GLY A 97 -10.72 -23.94 8.10
C GLY A 97 -11.92 -23.91 7.15
N GLU A 98 -11.73 -24.37 5.91
CA GLU A 98 -12.83 -24.62 5.00
C GLU A 98 -13.39 -26.01 5.27
N PRO A 99 -14.72 -26.20 5.47
CA PRO A 99 -15.29 -27.52 5.79
C PRO A 99 -14.98 -28.64 4.78
N ARG A 100 -14.56 -28.30 3.56
CA ARG A 100 -14.32 -29.25 2.45
C ARG A 100 -12.89 -29.25 1.90
N GLU A 101 -12.10 -28.18 2.11
CA GLU A 101 -10.79 -27.99 1.47
C GLU A 101 -9.62 -27.99 2.48
N GLY A 102 -9.92 -28.21 3.76
CA GLY A 102 -8.91 -28.23 4.83
C GLY A 102 -8.57 -26.84 5.36
N THR A 103 -7.46 -26.75 6.08
CA THR A 103 -6.99 -25.51 6.70
C THR A 103 -5.99 -24.80 5.79
N ARG A 104 -6.21 -23.50 5.57
CA ARG A 104 -5.28 -22.63 4.83
C ARG A 104 -4.83 -21.46 5.70
N ARG A 105 -3.57 -21.04 5.53
CA ARG A 105 -3.05 -19.83 6.18
C ARG A 105 -3.57 -18.60 5.47
N ILE A 106 -3.93 -17.58 6.24
CA ILE A 106 -4.38 -16.27 5.78
C ILE A 106 -3.73 -15.18 6.63
N VAL A 107 -3.77 -13.95 6.12
CA VAL A 107 -3.30 -12.77 6.83
C VAL A 107 -4.49 -11.85 7.09
N LEU A 108 -4.60 -11.36 8.32
CA LEU A 108 -5.63 -10.42 8.76
C LEU A 108 -4.98 -9.06 8.98
N LYS A 109 -5.52 -8.01 8.35
CA LYS A 109 -4.99 -6.65 8.46
C LYS A 109 -6.05 -5.71 9.01
N ARG A 110 -5.67 -4.80 9.92
CA ARG A 110 -6.52 -3.66 10.33
C ARG A 110 -6.31 -2.39 9.49
N LEU A 111 -5.40 -2.45 8.52
CA LEU A 111 -5.12 -1.37 7.56
C LEU A 111 -4.64 -0.06 8.19
N GLY A 112 -4.06 -0.13 9.38
CA GLY A 112 -3.58 1.02 10.13
C GLY A 112 -3.35 0.72 11.60
N SER A 113 -2.57 1.58 12.24
CA SER A 113 -2.30 1.54 13.67
C SER A 113 -3.55 1.88 14.50
N ASN A 114 -3.54 1.53 15.79
CA ASN A 114 -4.66 1.85 16.68
C ASN A 114 -4.87 3.37 16.85
N GLN A 115 -3.79 4.15 16.71
CA GLN A 115 -3.84 5.61 16.77
C GLN A 115 -4.56 6.18 15.55
N GLU A 116 -4.14 5.78 14.34
CA GLU A 116 -4.76 6.24 13.09
C GLU A 116 -6.25 5.88 13.04
N LEU A 117 -6.59 4.66 13.44
CA LEU A 117 -7.99 4.21 13.51
C LEU A 117 -8.82 5.04 14.51
N THR A 118 -8.21 5.53 15.58
CA THR A 118 -8.87 6.41 16.56
C THR A 118 -8.98 7.83 16.04
N ASP A 119 -7.97 8.33 15.33
CA ASP A 119 -7.95 9.66 14.75
C ASP A 119 -9.03 9.81 13.68
N ILE A 120 -9.25 8.77 12.87
CA ILE A 120 -10.38 8.71 11.94
C ILE A 120 -11.71 8.85 12.68
N ASP A 121 -11.91 8.10 13.77
CA ASP A 121 -13.17 8.12 14.53
C ASP A 121 -13.46 9.54 15.02
N GLN A 122 -12.42 10.21 15.53
CA GLN A 122 -12.52 11.60 15.97
C GLN A 122 -12.81 12.55 14.80
N LYS A 123 -12.20 12.34 13.63
CA LYS A 123 -12.43 13.16 12.43
C LYS A 123 -13.87 12.99 11.91
N ILE A 124 -14.38 11.76 11.85
CA ILE A 124 -15.78 11.47 11.49
C ILE A 124 -16.72 12.17 12.48
N CYS A 125 -16.49 12.01 13.78
CA CYS A 125 -17.30 12.65 14.80
C CYS A 125 -17.27 14.17 14.72
N LYS A 126 -16.10 14.77 14.49
CA LYS A 126 -15.91 16.21 14.40
C LYS A 126 -16.65 16.77 13.18
N ARG A 127 -16.60 16.08 12.04
CA ARG A 127 -17.34 16.46 10.83
C ARG A 127 -18.85 16.33 11.00
N ALA A 128 -19.32 15.26 11.64
CA ALA A 128 -20.75 14.99 11.79
C ALA A 128 -21.44 15.80 12.90
N THR A 129 -20.70 16.17 13.96
CA THR A 129 -21.30 16.73 15.20
C THR A 129 -20.55 17.93 15.77
N GLY A 130 -19.37 18.28 15.24
CA GLY A 130 -18.47 19.28 15.82
C GLY A 130 -17.67 18.78 17.05
N ARG A 131 -17.93 17.56 17.55
CA ARG A 131 -17.29 17.00 18.75
C ARG A 131 -16.33 15.85 18.41
N THR A 132 -15.32 15.63 19.25
CA THR A 132 -14.34 14.54 19.06
C THR A 132 -14.87 13.15 19.39
N ARG A 133 -15.98 13.05 20.13
CA ARG A 133 -16.64 11.79 20.49
C ARG A 133 -18.11 11.86 20.14
N CYS A 134 -18.62 10.78 19.56
CA CYS A 134 -19.99 10.63 19.11
C CYS A 134 -20.33 9.15 18.93
N ASP A 135 -21.61 8.85 18.70
CA ASP A 135 -22.00 7.55 18.14
C ASP A 135 -21.62 7.51 16.66
N LEU A 136 -20.55 6.75 16.35
CA LEU A 136 -20.02 6.61 14.99
C LEU A 136 -21.06 6.11 14.00
N ILE A 137 -21.96 5.21 14.43
CA ILE A 137 -22.96 4.62 13.54
C ILE A 137 -23.88 5.71 13.01
N GLN A 138 -24.37 6.57 13.90
CA GLN A 138 -25.24 7.68 13.53
C GLN A 138 -24.48 8.82 12.85
N ALA A 139 -23.22 9.06 13.26
CA ALA A 139 -22.40 10.14 12.71
C ALA A 139 -22.08 9.94 11.23
N MET A 140 -21.83 8.70 10.79
CA MET A 140 -21.55 8.41 9.37
C MET A 140 -22.64 8.92 8.43
N TYR A 141 -23.92 8.77 8.78
CA TYR A 141 -25.05 9.26 7.98
C TYR A 141 -25.12 10.79 7.86
N LYS A 142 -24.39 11.52 8.71
CA LYS A 142 -24.32 12.98 8.69
C LYS A 142 -23.10 13.52 7.93
N THR A 143 -22.20 12.64 7.49
CA THR A 143 -21.00 13.02 6.71
C THR A 143 -21.27 13.02 5.21
N GLU A 144 -20.33 13.54 4.40
CA GLU A 144 -20.43 13.48 2.94
C GLU A 144 -20.44 12.05 2.37
N PHE A 145 -19.95 11.05 3.12
CA PHE A 145 -20.03 9.64 2.74
C PHE A 145 -21.48 9.17 2.50
N ALA A 146 -22.46 9.79 3.16
CA ALA A 146 -23.87 9.49 2.96
C ALA A 146 -24.53 10.33 1.86
N ARG A 147 -23.98 11.49 1.54
CA ARG A 147 -24.61 12.51 0.67
C ARG A 147 -24.03 12.59 -0.74
N LEU A 148 -23.09 11.70 -1.06
CA LEU A 148 -22.35 11.73 -2.32
C LEU A 148 -23.28 11.67 -3.56
N ASN A 149 -23.20 12.73 -4.38
CA ASN A 149 -23.84 12.92 -5.69
C ASN A 149 -25.37 12.79 -5.75
N GLY A 150 -26.09 13.08 -4.65
CA GLY A 150 -27.55 13.17 -4.64
C GLY A 150 -28.22 11.95 -5.28
N ASP A 151 -29.05 12.17 -6.30
CA ASP A 151 -29.77 11.12 -7.04
C ASP A 151 -28.92 10.40 -8.10
N VAL A 152 -27.83 11.01 -8.58
CA VAL A 152 -27.01 10.46 -9.69
C VAL A 152 -26.18 9.27 -9.23
N ARG A 153 -25.82 9.19 -7.94
CA ARG A 153 -25.13 8.05 -7.29
C ARG A 153 -24.06 7.40 -8.18
N LEU A 154 -23.20 8.22 -8.79
CA LEU A 154 -22.03 7.78 -9.56
C LEU A 154 -20.76 8.29 -8.86
N LEU A 155 -19.67 7.53 -8.90
CA LEU A 155 -18.37 7.98 -8.41
C LEU A 155 -17.71 8.74 -9.55
N THR A 156 -17.52 10.05 -9.39
CA THR A 156 -16.92 10.91 -10.40
C THR A 156 -15.52 11.34 -9.97
N PRO A 157 -14.56 11.53 -10.91
CA PRO A 157 -13.20 11.96 -10.62
C PRO A 157 -13.11 13.16 -9.68
N ASP A 158 -13.89 14.21 -9.97
CA ASP A 158 -13.88 15.48 -9.23
C ASP A 158 -14.19 15.36 -7.73
N VAL A 159 -14.87 14.29 -7.32
CA VAL A 159 -15.28 14.12 -5.92
C VAL A 159 -14.22 13.41 -5.09
N VAL A 160 -13.45 12.52 -5.71
CA VAL A 160 -12.52 11.62 -5.01
C VAL A 160 -11.06 11.91 -5.30
N GLU A 161 -10.77 12.83 -6.21
CA GLU A 161 -9.41 13.26 -6.54
C GLU A 161 -8.65 13.66 -5.27
N GLY A 162 -7.48 13.06 -5.08
CA GLY A 162 -6.60 13.33 -3.94
C GLY A 162 -7.05 12.72 -2.61
N TRP A 163 -8.07 11.86 -2.56
CA TRP A 163 -8.47 11.21 -1.30
C TRP A 163 -7.47 10.15 -0.83
N SER A 164 -6.78 9.50 -1.76
CA SER A 164 -5.69 8.55 -1.52
C SER A 164 -4.83 8.40 -2.77
N ASP A 165 -3.69 7.73 -2.66
CA ASP A 165 -2.77 7.50 -3.80
C ASP A 165 -3.47 6.81 -4.99
N LEU A 166 -4.40 5.90 -4.71
CA LEU A 166 -5.20 5.18 -5.72
C LEU A 166 -5.99 6.15 -6.63
N VAL A 167 -6.46 7.25 -6.06
CA VAL A 167 -7.26 8.28 -6.75
C VAL A 167 -6.52 9.62 -6.81
N HIS A 168 -5.20 9.59 -6.90
CA HIS A 168 -4.40 10.79 -7.10
C HIS A 168 -4.64 11.42 -8.48
N CYS A 169 -4.74 10.60 -9.54
CA CYS A 169 -5.19 11.04 -10.87
C CYS A 169 -6.34 10.13 -11.34
N PRO A 170 -7.56 10.29 -10.80
CA PRO A 170 -8.66 9.38 -11.06
C PRO A 170 -9.18 9.52 -12.50
N SER A 171 -9.47 8.39 -13.14
CA SER A 171 -10.25 8.36 -14.38
C SER A 171 -11.62 7.73 -14.12
N GLN A 172 -12.63 8.10 -14.90
CA GLN A 172 -13.95 7.45 -14.77
C GLN A 172 -13.80 5.92 -14.90
N ARG A 173 -13.01 5.45 -15.87
CA ARG A 173 -12.72 4.02 -16.09
C ARG A 173 -12.10 3.33 -14.87
N LEU A 174 -11.27 4.01 -14.09
CA LEU A 174 -10.73 3.46 -12.84
C LEU A 174 -11.83 3.34 -11.78
N LEU A 175 -12.60 4.40 -11.56
CA LEU A 175 -13.68 4.43 -10.57
C LEU A 175 -14.76 3.38 -10.86
N ASP A 176 -15.11 3.25 -12.13
CA ASP A 176 -15.98 2.24 -12.69
C ASP A 176 -15.51 0.82 -12.41
N ARG A 177 -14.21 0.58 -12.56
CA ARG A 177 -13.58 -0.71 -12.27
C ARG A 177 -13.62 -0.99 -10.77
N ILE A 178 -13.33 0.00 -9.92
CA ILE A 178 -13.40 -0.11 -8.47
C ILE A 178 -14.81 -0.51 -8.03
N VAL A 179 -15.84 0.20 -8.48
CA VAL A 179 -17.23 -0.10 -8.11
C VAL A 179 -17.66 -1.48 -8.63
N ARG A 180 -17.32 -1.82 -9.89
CA ARG A 180 -17.65 -3.12 -10.48
C ARG A 180 -17.04 -4.30 -9.73
N ARG A 181 -15.82 -4.13 -9.19
CA ARG A 181 -15.05 -5.18 -8.53
C ARG A 181 -15.22 -5.23 -7.02
N TYR A 182 -16.00 -4.32 -6.45
CA TYR A 182 -16.22 -4.27 -5.01
C TYR A 182 -16.97 -5.53 -4.52
N ALA A 183 -16.27 -6.36 -3.75
CA ALA A 183 -16.69 -7.70 -3.33
C ALA A 183 -17.45 -7.72 -1.99
N GLU A 184 -17.65 -6.55 -1.35
CA GLU A 184 -18.39 -6.43 -0.09
C GLU A 184 -19.91 -6.32 -0.27
N THR A 185 -20.39 -6.53 -1.51
CA THR A 185 -21.81 -6.58 -1.85
C THR A 185 -22.18 -7.93 -2.45
N LYS A 186 -23.46 -8.31 -2.30
CA LYS A 186 -24.02 -9.52 -2.94
C LYS A 186 -24.15 -9.36 -4.46
N ASP A 187 -24.29 -8.13 -4.94
CA ASP A 187 -24.49 -7.79 -6.35
C ASP A 187 -23.15 -7.39 -7.01
N SER A 188 -22.10 -8.17 -6.71
CA SER A 188 -20.77 -7.98 -7.29
C SER A 188 -20.85 -8.05 -8.83
N GLY A 189 -20.31 -7.05 -9.53
CA GLY A 189 -20.38 -6.94 -11.00
C GLY A 189 -21.21 -5.75 -11.53
N SER A 190 -21.98 -5.09 -10.67
CA SER A 190 -22.65 -3.82 -11.02
C SER A 190 -21.68 -2.64 -11.05
N PHE A 191 -21.79 -1.80 -12.07
CA PHE A 191 -20.97 -0.58 -12.22
C PHE A 191 -21.52 0.63 -11.46
N LEU A 192 -22.83 0.67 -11.19
CA LEU A 192 -23.49 1.84 -10.61
C LEU A 192 -23.54 1.74 -9.08
N LEU A 193 -23.12 2.79 -8.36
CA LEU A 193 -23.23 2.82 -6.89
C LEU A 193 -24.67 2.77 -6.41
N LYS A 194 -25.65 3.13 -7.25
CA LYS A 194 -27.08 3.05 -6.88
C LYS A 194 -27.53 1.63 -6.50
N ASN A 195 -26.82 0.62 -6.98
CA ASN A 195 -27.09 -0.78 -6.66
C ASN A 195 -26.42 -1.22 -5.34
N LEU A 196 -25.51 -0.42 -4.80
CA LEU A 196 -24.97 -0.62 -3.46
C LEU A 196 -25.95 -0.07 -2.43
N LYS A 197 -26.09 -0.78 -1.31
CA LYS A 197 -26.79 -0.22 -0.14
C LYS A 197 -26.02 0.98 0.40
N ASP A 198 -26.72 1.89 1.07
CA ASP A 198 -26.07 3.07 1.66
C ASP A 198 -24.90 2.71 2.58
N THR A 199 -25.02 1.63 3.35
CA THR A 199 -23.94 1.11 4.19
C THR A 199 -22.74 0.61 3.40
N GLU A 200 -22.97 -0.09 2.28
CA GLU A 200 -21.93 -0.64 1.41
C GLU A 200 -21.18 0.48 0.70
N ARG A 201 -21.90 1.51 0.26
CA ARG A 201 -21.34 2.75 -0.30
C ARG A 201 -20.47 3.48 0.72
N MET A 202 -20.94 3.67 1.95
CA MET A 202 -20.13 4.31 3.00
C MET A 202 -18.86 3.52 3.31
N GLN A 203 -18.93 2.19 3.32
CA GLN A 203 -17.75 1.32 3.51
C GLN A 203 -16.75 1.46 2.35
N LEU A 204 -17.21 1.49 1.10
CA LEU A 204 -16.37 1.70 -0.07
C LEU A 204 -15.62 3.03 0.03
N LEU A 205 -16.33 4.12 0.31
CA LEU A 205 -15.76 5.46 0.39
C LEU A 205 -14.82 5.63 1.59
N MET A 206 -15.19 5.06 2.73
CA MET A 206 -14.34 5.03 3.92
C MET A 206 -13.03 4.27 3.64
N THR A 207 -13.11 3.13 2.95
CA THR A 207 -11.93 2.36 2.53
C THR A 207 -11.07 3.17 1.57
N LEU A 208 -11.70 3.78 0.55
CA LEU A 208 -11.01 4.59 -0.46
C LEU A 208 -10.26 5.78 0.15
N ALA A 209 -10.85 6.45 1.14
CA ALA A 209 -10.28 7.63 1.78
C ALA A 209 -9.24 7.31 2.87
N PHE A 210 -9.30 6.12 3.49
CA PHE A 210 -8.40 5.78 4.59
C PHE A 210 -7.25 4.89 4.17
N ASN A 211 -7.54 3.72 3.61
CA ASN A 211 -6.53 2.79 3.16
C ASN A 211 -7.07 2.03 1.93
N PRO A 212 -6.60 2.39 0.72
CA PRO A 212 -7.12 1.84 -0.52
C PRO A 212 -6.63 0.42 -0.81
N GLU A 213 -5.76 -0.19 0.02
CA GLU A 213 -5.20 -1.53 -0.22
C GLU A 213 -6.29 -2.55 -0.61
N PRO A 214 -7.40 -2.73 0.15
CA PRO A 214 -8.42 -3.71 -0.22
C PRO A 214 -9.04 -3.42 -1.59
N LEU A 215 -9.16 -2.15 -1.98
CA LEU A 215 -9.72 -1.75 -3.26
C LEU A 215 -8.74 -2.00 -4.41
N VAL A 216 -7.43 -1.83 -4.18
CA VAL A 216 -6.40 -2.21 -5.15
C VAL A 216 -6.46 -3.72 -5.39
N LEU A 217 -6.46 -4.54 -4.32
CA LEU A 217 -6.49 -6.00 -4.42
C LEU A 217 -7.77 -6.52 -5.11
N GLN A 218 -8.91 -5.87 -4.90
CA GLN A 218 -10.18 -6.21 -5.55
C GLN A 218 -10.21 -5.75 -7.02
N SER A 219 -9.73 -4.54 -7.29
CA SER A 219 -9.76 -3.95 -8.63
C SER A 219 -8.72 -4.59 -9.56
N PHE A 220 -7.61 -5.06 -9.04
CA PHE A 220 -6.51 -5.68 -9.79
C PHE A 220 -6.22 -7.08 -9.22
N PRO A 221 -7.15 -8.04 -9.41
CA PRO A 221 -7.08 -9.32 -8.72
C PRO A 221 -6.02 -10.24 -9.33
N SER A 222 -5.44 -11.11 -8.50
CA SER A 222 -4.48 -12.14 -8.92
C SER A 222 -5.03 -13.08 -9.99
N ASP A 223 -6.34 -13.34 -9.99
CA ASP A 223 -7.01 -14.22 -10.94
C ASP A 223 -7.01 -13.63 -12.38
N GLU A 224 -6.74 -12.32 -12.53
CA GLU A 224 -6.51 -11.63 -13.81
C GLU A 224 -5.03 -11.46 -14.14
N GLY A 225 -4.16 -12.16 -13.40
CA GLY A 225 -2.71 -12.16 -13.60
C GLY A 225 -1.96 -11.06 -12.85
N TRP A 226 -2.63 -10.16 -12.12
CA TRP A 226 -1.95 -9.10 -11.37
C TRP A 226 -1.09 -9.67 -10.22
N PRO A 227 0.09 -9.09 -9.93
CA PRO A 227 1.04 -9.65 -8.97
C PRO A 227 0.72 -9.26 -7.52
N PHE A 228 -0.56 -9.29 -7.13
CA PHE A 228 -1.01 -8.90 -5.78
C PHE A 228 -1.53 -10.11 -5.00
N ALA A 229 -1.47 -10.02 -3.66
CA ALA A 229 -2.11 -10.98 -2.78
C ALA A 229 -3.63 -11.04 -3.02
N LYS A 230 -4.20 -12.24 -2.90
CA LYS A 230 -5.64 -12.43 -3.12
C LYS A 230 -6.46 -11.86 -1.96
N TYR A 231 -7.31 -10.88 -2.25
CA TYR A 231 -8.35 -10.44 -1.33
C TYR A 231 -9.35 -11.57 -1.07
N LEU A 232 -9.65 -11.84 0.20
CA LEU A 232 -10.58 -12.90 0.58
C LEU A 232 -11.94 -12.32 1.01
N GLY A 233 -11.92 -11.27 1.84
CA GLY A 233 -13.11 -10.58 2.34
C GLY A 233 -12.81 -9.76 3.59
N ALA A 234 -13.83 -9.13 4.17
CA ALA A 234 -13.69 -8.31 5.35
C ALA A 234 -14.78 -8.56 6.40
N CYS A 235 -14.49 -8.21 7.65
CA CYS A 235 -15.49 -8.05 8.69
C CYS A 235 -15.12 -6.93 9.66
N GLY A 236 -15.98 -5.90 9.75
CA GLY A 236 -15.68 -4.73 10.56
C GLY A 236 -14.46 -4.00 10.01
N ARG A 237 -13.48 -3.70 10.87
CA ARG A 237 -12.20 -3.08 10.48
C ARG A 237 -11.07 -4.10 10.31
N MET A 238 -11.43 -5.31 9.91
CA MET A 238 -10.47 -6.38 9.66
C MET A 238 -10.66 -6.92 8.25
N VAL A 239 -9.59 -6.89 7.48
CA VAL A 239 -9.52 -7.43 6.11
C VAL A 239 -8.74 -8.74 6.14
N ALA A 240 -9.25 -9.74 5.43
CA ALA A 240 -8.60 -11.02 5.23
C ALA A 240 -8.02 -11.09 3.82
N VAL A 241 -6.74 -11.43 3.73
CA VAL A 241 -6.01 -11.68 2.47
C VAL A 241 -5.33 -13.03 2.53
N ASN A 242 -5.07 -13.63 1.37
CA ASN A 242 -4.38 -14.92 1.31
C ASN A 242 -2.93 -14.79 1.77
N TYR A 243 -2.45 -15.78 2.54
CA TYR A 243 -1.03 -15.88 2.86
C TYR A 243 -0.24 -16.34 1.64
N VAL A 244 0.76 -15.57 1.23
CA VAL A 244 1.63 -15.91 0.10
C VAL A 244 2.79 -16.79 0.57
N GLY A 245 3.60 -16.29 1.51
CA GLY A 245 4.85 -16.92 1.91
C GLY A 245 5.70 -16.01 2.79
N GLU A 246 6.99 -16.28 2.83
CA GLU A 246 7.94 -15.45 3.60
C GLU A 246 8.28 -14.17 2.84
N GLU A 247 8.50 -13.08 3.57
CA GLU A 247 8.92 -11.78 3.04
C GLU A 247 10.32 -11.86 2.42
N LEU A 248 10.66 -10.92 1.54
CA LEU A 248 11.97 -10.92 0.86
C LEU A 248 13.16 -10.84 1.82
N TRP A 249 12.96 -10.24 3.01
CA TRP A 249 13.99 -10.16 4.04
C TRP A 249 14.58 -11.53 4.41
N SER A 250 13.74 -12.58 4.48
CA SER A 250 14.18 -13.95 4.77
C SER A 250 15.18 -14.50 3.76
N PHE A 251 15.21 -13.95 2.55
CA PHE A 251 16.07 -14.41 1.45
C PHE A 251 17.37 -13.60 1.32
N PHE A 252 17.66 -12.68 2.24
CA PHE A 252 18.86 -11.83 2.19
C PHE A 252 20.17 -12.65 2.08
N ASN A 253 20.24 -13.76 2.83
CA ASN A 253 21.37 -14.69 2.86
C ASN A 253 21.18 -15.93 1.97
N ALA A 254 20.15 -15.95 1.11
CA ALA A 254 19.92 -17.05 0.19
C ALA A 254 21.07 -17.17 -0.85
N PRO A 255 21.23 -18.34 -1.50
CA PRO A 255 22.22 -18.52 -2.56
C PRO A 255 22.10 -17.46 -3.67
N TRP A 256 23.23 -17.13 -4.30
CA TRP A 256 23.29 -16.09 -5.34
C TRP A 256 22.22 -16.28 -6.42
N GLU A 257 22.07 -17.50 -6.95
CA GLU A 257 21.10 -17.82 -7.98
C GLU A 257 19.67 -17.47 -7.56
N LYS A 258 19.30 -17.77 -6.31
CA LYS A 258 17.97 -17.45 -5.79
C LYS A 258 17.77 -15.93 -5.68
N ARG A 259 18.79 -15.18 -5.24
CA ARG A 259 18.69 -13.72 -5.13
C ARG A 259 18.57 -13.03 -6.49
N VAL A 260 19.30 -13.53 -7.51
CA VAL A 260 19.19 -13.03 -8.89
C VAL A 260 17.82 -13.34 -9.48
N ASP A 261 17.31 -14.54 -9.26
CA ASP A 261 15.95 -14.93 -9.67
C ASP A 261 14.89 -13.99 -9.06
N LEU A 262 14.93 -13.77 -7.74
CA LEU A 262 14.01 -12.86 -7.07
C LEU A 262 14.14 -11.41 -7.57
N ALA A 263 15.36 -10.92 -7.79
CA ALA A 263 15.60 -9.59 -8.33
C ALA A 263 15.04 -9.43 -9.76
N LYS A 264 15.17 -10.46 -10.60
CA LYS A 264 14.57 -10.49 -11.94
C LYS A 264 13.05 -10.42 -11.83
N GLN A 265 12.44 -11.24 -10.97
CA GLN A 265 10.99 -11.25 -10.78
C GLN A 265 10.46 -9.87 -10.33
N LEU A 266 11.20 -9.14 -9.48
CA LEU A 266 10.84 -7.76 -9.10
C LEU A 266 10.83 -6.81 -10.30
N MET A 267 11.80 -6.93 -11.21
CA MET A 267 11.82 -6.14 -12.46
C MET A 267 10.66 -6.54 -13.39
N ASP A 268 10.36 -7.84 -13.49
CA ASP A 268 9.22 -8.33 -14.27
C ASP A 268 7.89 -7.79 -13.71
N ILE A 269 7.74 -7.71 -12.38
CA ILE A 269 6.58 -7.08 -11.73
C ILE A 269 6.48 -5.60 -12.09
N ALA A 270 7.58 -4.85 -12.01
CA ALA A 270 7.58 -3.43 -12.37
C ALA A 270 7.17 -3.21 -13.83
N GLU A 271 7.67 -4.05 -14.74
CA GLU A 271 7.29 -4.06 -16.15
C GLU A 271 5.81 -4.40 -16.31
N GLN A 272 5.30 -5.45 -15.66
CA GLN A 272 3.90 -5.86 -15.73
C GLN A 272 2.93 -4.78 -15.20
N LEU A 273 3.26 -4.14 -14.07
CA LEU A 273 2.46 -3.08 -13.48
C LEU A 273 2.41 -1.83 -14.38
N THR A 274 3.50 -1.56 -15.10
CA THR A 274 3.61 -0.43 -16.02
C THR A 274 3.01 -0.72 -17.38
N ASN A 275 3.23 -1.92 -17.92
CA ASN A 275 2.91 -2.36 -19.28
C ASN A 275 2.06 -3.64 -19.22
N ASN A 276 0.77 -3.48 -19.46
CA ASN A 276 -0.24 -4.54 -19.42
C ASN A 276 -1.37 -4.23 -20.40
N ASP A 277 -2.17 -5.25 -20.67
CA ASP A 277 -3.29 -5.22 -21.62
C ASP A 277 -4.47 -4.35 -21.16
N PHE A 278 -4.51 -3.95 -19.89
CA PHE A 278 -5.59 -3.14 -19.34
C PHE A 278 -5.36 -1.63 -19.52
N ASP A 279 -4.23 -1.19 -20.10
CA ASP A 279 -3.86 0.21 -20.27
C ASP A 279 -3.93 1.01 -18.94
N PHE A 280 -3.74 0.37 -17.79
CA PHE A 280 -3.46 1.04 -16.52
C PHE A 280 -1.95 0.93 -16.23
N ALA A 281 -1.35 1.96 -15.66
CA ALA A 281 -0.01 1.90 -15.11
C ALA A 281 -0.12 2.05 -13.59
N LEU A 282 0.40 1.08 -12.85
CA LEU A 282 0.35 1.06 -11.38
C LEU A 282 1.77 1.32 -10.87
N TYR A 283 1.93 2.35 -10.04
CA TYR A 283 3.22 2.70 -9.44
C TYR A 283 3.14 2.50 -7.93
N LEU A 284 3.98 1.59 -7.43
CA LEU A 284 4.16 1.39 -5.99
C LEU A 284 5.01 2.55 -5.46
N LEU A 285 4.53 3.27 -4.46
CA LEU A 285 5.29 4.37 -3.84
C LEU A 285 6.15 3.89 -2.67
N ASP A 286 5.74 2.82 -2.00
CA ASP A 286 6.51 2.18 -0.93
C ASP A 286 7.07 0.84 -1.41
N VAL A 287 8.33 0.85 -1.87
CA VAL A 287 9.05 -0.33 -2.32
C VAL A 287 10.05 -0.73 -1.25
N SER A 288 9.64 -1.64 -0.38
CA SER A 288 10.47 -2.21 0.70
C SER A 288 10.41 -3.74 0.66
N PHE A 289 11.38 -4.42 1.29
CA PHE A 289 11.45 -5.88 1.28
C PHE A 289 10.30 -6.57 2.05
N ASP A 290 9.64 -5.84 2.96
CA ASP A 290 8.50 -6.35 3.74
C ASP A 290 7.18 -6.31 2.94
N ASN A 291 7.14 -5.53 1.84
CA ASN A 291 5.94 -5.38 0.99
C ASN A 291 5.81 -6.49 -0.08
N PHE A 292 6.78 -7.40 -0.14
CA PHE A 292 6.79 -8.53 -1.08
C PHE A 292 7.03 -9.85 -0.35
N ALA A 293 6.34 -10.90 -0.78
CA ALA A 293 6.53 -12.25 -0.27
C ALA A 293 6.76 -13.26 -1.40
N VAL A 294 7.44 -14.35 -1.06
CA VAL A 294 7.81 -15.42 -1.99
C VAL A 294 6.98 -16.66 -1.71
N GLY A 295 6.22 -17.11 -2.72
CA GLY A 295 5.44 -18.33 -2.63
C GLY A 295 6.33 -19.56 -2.38
N PRO A 296 6.05 -20.40 -1.36
CA PRO A 296 6.95 -21.50 -0.98
C PRO A 296 6.97 -22.65 -1.99
N ARG A 297 5.94 -22.76 -2.84
CA ARG A 297 5.78 -23.85 -3.81
C ARG A 297 6.26 -23.49 -5.21
N ASP A 298 5.90 -22.30 -5.67
CA ASP A 298 6.17 -21.80 -7.01
C ASP A 298 7.37 -20.84 -7.06
N GLY A 299 7.86 -20.39 -5.90
CA GLY A 299 8.98 -19.46 -5.81
C GLY A 299 8.67 -18.07 -6.37
N LYS A 300 7.39 -17.75 -6.58
CA LYS A 300 6.94 -16.50 -7.20
C LYS A 300 6.90 -15.36 -6.20
N VAL A 301 7.41 -14.20 -6.60
CA VAL A 301 7.30 -12.95 -5.85
C VAL A 301 5.90 -12.35 -6.06
N ILE A 302 5.24 -11.97 -4.98
CA ILE A 302 3.92 -11.32 -4.98
C ILE A 302 3.96 -10.10 -4.06
N VAL A 303 3.31 -9.02 -4.47
CA VAL A 303 3.10 -7.81 -3.68
C VAL A 303 2.04 -8.10 -2.61
N VAL A 304 2.42 -8.00 -1.34
CA VAL A 304 1.54 -8.28 -0.19
C VAL A 304 1.03 -7.01 0.50
N ASP A 305 1.65 -5.86 0.26
CA ASP A 305 1.19 -4.55 0.73
C ASP A 305 0.95 -3.62 -0.47
N ALA A 306 -0.27 -3.08 -0.56
CA ALA A 306 -0.72 -2.22 -1.66
C ALA A 306 -1.40 -0.94 -1.13
N GLU A 307 -0.96 -0.46 0.04
CA GLU A 307 -1.50 0.77 0.64
C GLU A 307 -1.17 2.04 -0.16
N ASN A 308 0.04 2.13 -0.72
CA ASN A 308 0.51 3.29 -1.50
C ASN A 308 0.73 2.93 -2.98
N VAL A 309 -0.35 2.92 -3.75
CA VAL A 309 -0.32 2.65 -5.20
C VAL A 309 -0.97 3.79 -5.97
N VAL A 310 -0.21 4.43 -6.85
CA VAL A 310 -0.75 5.40 -7.81
C VAL A 310 -1.17 4.68 -9.07
N VAL A 311 -2.38 4.96 -9.56
CA VAL A 311 -2.91 4.35 -10.77
C VAL A 311 -3.12 5.41 -11.84
N ALA A 312 -2.42 5.27 -12.97
CA ALA A 312 -2.56 6.13 -14.13
C ALA A 312 -3.31 5.42 -15.26
N ASP A 313 -4.34 6.06 -15.80
CA ASP A 313 -5.07 5.57 -16.96
C ASP A 313 -4.36 6.00 -18.25
N LYS A 314 -3.58 5.09 -18.85
CA LYS A 314 -2.85 5.36 -20.09
C LYS A 314 -3.77 5.67 -21.26
N ARG A 315 -4.99 5.12 -21.28
CA ARG A 315 -5.97 5.41 -22.34
C ARG A 315 -6.46 6.84 -22.26
N LEU A 316 -6.80 7.31 -21.05
CA LEU A 316 -7.19 8.71 -20.83
C LEU A 316 -6.05 9.67 -21.19
N ILE A 317 -4.82 9.36 -20.78
CA ILE A 317 -3.63 10.18 -21.10
C ILE A 317 -3.42 10.27 -22.62
N LYS A 318 -3.47 9.14 -23.33
CA LYS A 318 -3.38 9.11 -24.80
C LYS A 318 -4.46 10.00 -25.43
N GLN A 319 -5.72 9.86 -25.01
CA GLN A 319 -6.86 10.63 -25.53
C GLN A 319 -6.70 12.14 -25.31
N ASN A 320 -6.31 12.56 -24.11
CA ASN A 320 -6.11 13.97 -23.79
C ASN A 320 -4.94 14.58 -24.58
N CYS A 321 -3.87 13.80 -24.80
CA CYS A 321 -2.75 14.22 -25.64
C CYS A 321 -3.18 14.39 -27.11
N PHE A 322 -4.00 13.49 -27.65
CA PHE A 322 -4.58 13.63 -29.00
C PHE A 322 -5.53 14.84 -29.10
N HIS A 323 -6.32 15.12 -28.05
CA HIS A 323 -7.22 16.27 -28.04
C HIS A 323 -6.45 17.61 -28.07
N LEU A 324 -5.31 17.69 -27.36
CA LEU A 324 -4.42 18.86 -27.41
C LEU A 324 -3.75 19.04 -28.79
N LEU A 325 -3.45 17.95 -29.50
CA LEU A 325 -2.96 18.00 -30.88
C LEU A 325 -4.03 18.45 -31.90
N PHE A 326 -5.31 18.13 -31.65
CA PHE A 326 -6.42 18.56 -32.52
C PHE A 326 -6.82 20.03 -32.28
N VAL A 327 -6.86 20.49 -31.03
CA VAL A 327 -7.24 21.88 -30.70
C VAL A 327 -6.15 22.88 -31.14
N SER A 328 -4.89 22.46 -31.25
CA SER A 328 -3.80 23.30 -31.73
C SER A 328 -3.79 23.57 -33.26
N SER A 329 -4.79 23.08 -34.00
CA SER A 329 -5.02 23.50 -35.40
C SER A 329 -5.77 24.83 -35.54
N PHE A 330 -6.22 25.45 -34.45
CA PHE A 330 -6.72 26.82 -34.44
C PHE A 330 -5.98 27.64 -33.39
N SER A 331 -5.16 28.58 -33.89
CA SER A 331 -4.56 29.73 -33.19
C SER A 331 -3.56 29.45 -32.04
N HIS A 332 -2.29 29.68 -32.39
CA HIS A 332 -1.16 30.16 -31.56
C HIS A 332 -0.71 29.41 -30.30
N LEU A 333 0.56 28.97 -30.39
CA LEU A 333 1.49 28.52 -29.34
C LEU A 333 1.15 27.22 -28.60
N CYS A 334 1.83 26.14 -28.99
CA CYS A 334 2.27 25.13 -28.03
C CYS A 334 3.64 24.57 -28.44
N HIS A 335 4.70 25.14 -27.85
CA HIS A 335 6.09 24.68 -28.03
C HIS A 335 6.41 23.44 -27.14
N LEU A 336 5.41 22.84 -26.49
CA LEU A 336 5.57 21.76 -25.50
C LEU A 336 5.34 20.35 -26.05
N CYS A 337 4.73 20.16 -27.22
CA CYS A 337 4.42 18.82 -27.74
C CYS A 337 5.51 18.21 -28.65
N THR A 338 6.50 18.96 -29.11
CA THR A 338 7.51 18.44 -30.06
C THR A 338 8.78 17.86 -29.41
N LEU A 339 8.89 17.83 -28.08
CA LEU A 339 10.14 17.42 -27.40
C LEU A 339 10.13 16.02 -26.77
N ASN A 340 9.03 15.25 -26.86
CA ASN A 340 8.91 13.97 -26.14
C ASN A 340 8.86 12.72 -27.03
N TRP A 341 9.73 12.66 -28.06
CA TRP A 341 9.95 11.43 -28.85
C TRP A 341 11.44 11.07 -29.06
N LEU A 342 12.36 11.65 -28.29
CA LEU A 342 13.76 11.25 -28.26
C LEU A 342 14.21 11.02 -26.81
N ILE A 343 13.91 9.83 -26.30
CA ILE A 343 14.56 9.30 -25.09
C ILE A 343 16.01 8.97 -25.48
N TYR A 344 16.90 9.96 -25.37
CA TYR A 344 18.33 9.69 -25.29
C TYR A 344 18.68 9.45 -23.82
N CYS A 345 19.00 8.20 -23.51
CA CYS A 345 19.60 7.80 -22.25
C CYS A 345 20.98 8.48 -22.16
N THR A 346 21.09 9.61 -21.46
CA THR A 346 22.38 10.25 -21.15
C THR A 346 22.84 9.77 -19.79
N ILE A 347 23.77 8.83 -19.80
CA ILE A 347 24.53 8.42 -18.61
C ILE A 347 25.43 9.61 -18.23
N SER A 348 25.09 10.33 -17.16
CA SER A 348 25.96 11.35 -16.59
C SER A 348 26.91 10.70 -15.58
N LEU A 349 28.11 10.33 -16.04
CA LEU A 349 29.24 10.03 -15.18
C LEU A 349 29.78 11.35 -14.62
N ARG A 350 29.42 11.69 -13.37
CA ARG A 350 30.11 12.76 -12.63
C ARG A 350 31.37 12.19 -11.99
N THR A 351 32.52 12.48 -12.59
CA THR A 351 33.81 12.49 -11.89
C THR A 351 33.95 13.84 -11.18
N THR A 352 34.11 13.82 -9.86
CA THR A 352 34.46 15.01 -9.08
C THR A 352 35.92 15.33 -9.28
N MET A 353 36.23 16.43 -9.97
CA MET A 353 37.47 17.16 -9.76
C MET A 353 37.18 18.66 -9.61
N SER A 354 37.76 19.21 -8.54
CA SER A 354 37.77 20.60 -8.13
C SER A 354 38.46 21.52 -9.13
N GLY A 355 37.97 22.76 -9.24
CA GLY A 355 38.85 23.92 -9.45
C GLY A 355 38.57 24.79 -10.68
N THR A 356 38.36 26.08 -10.39
CA THR A 356 38.62 27.30 -11.18
C THR A 356 37.62 27.82 -12.23
N ARG A 357 37.39 29.14 -12.10
CA ARG A 357 36.51 30.06 -12.83
C ARG A 357 36.84 30.17 -14.32
N ALA A 358 35.80 30.29 -15.16
CA ALA A 358 35.77 31.22 -16.29
C ALA A 358 34.33 31.54 -16.72
N SER A 359 34.10 32.81 -17.04
CA SER A 359 32.87 33.38 -17.62
C SER A 359 33.02 33.45 -19.14
N LEU A 360 31.98 33.12 -19.92
CA LEU A 360 31.34 34.01 -20.92
C LEU A 360 30.36 33.29 -21.88
N ARG A 361 29.26 34.01 -22.12
CA ARG A 361 28.44 34.21 -23.34
C ARG A 361 27.63 33.08 -24.00
N SER A 362 26.33 33.39 -24.08
CA SER A 362 25.32 32.86 -24.99
C SER A 362 25.67 33.08 -26.46
N VAL A 363 25.60 32.02 -27.27
CA VAL A 363 25.37 32.11 -28.71
C VAL A 363 24.35 31.04 -29.10
N THR A 364 23.19 31.52 -29.56
CA THR A 364 22.12 30.75 -30.20
C THR A 364 22.52 30.42 -31.65
N ARG A 365 22.57 29.14 -32.02
CA ARG A 365 22.45 28.69 -33.43
C ARG A 365 21.70 27.36 -33.53
N ARG A 366 20.71 27.36 -34.43
CA ARG A 366 19.91 26.20 -34.90
C ARG A 366 20.68 25.38 -35.97
N PRO A 367 20.22 24.16 -36.31
CA PRO A 367 21.09 23.02 -36.61
C PRO A 367 21.37 22.81 -38.11
N VAL A 368 22.45 22.10 -38.39
CA VAL A 368 22.74 21.45 -39.68
C VAL A 368 23.20 20.01 -39.39
N PHE A 369 22.46 19.02 -39.86
CA PHE A 369 22.93 17.65 -40.15
C PHE A 369 23.44 17.61 -41.61
N PRO A 370 24.34 16.71 -42.07
CA PRO A 370 24.39 15.28 -41.68
C PRO A 370 25.78 14.58 -41.65
N SER A 371 25.73 13.29 -41.27
CA SER A 371 26.49 12.15 -41.81
C SER A 371 27.56 11.47 -40.93
N LEU A 372 27.47 10.13 -40.98
CA LEU A 372 28.27 9.10 -40.33
C LEU A 372 29.79 9.25 -40.56
N LYS A 373 30.60 8.83 -39.57
CA LYS A 373 31.67 7.85 -39.77
C LYS A 373 32.27 7.35 -38.44
N THR A 374 32.50 6.04 -38.44
CA THR A 374 33.23 5.20 -37.49
C THR A 374 34.67 5.65 -37.22
N CYS A 375 35.15 5.48 -35.99
CA CYS A 375 36.56 5.20 -35.69
C CYS A 375 36.68 4.37 -34.40
N CYS A 376 37.16 3.14 -34.55
CA CYS A 376 37.69 2.31 -33.48
C CYS A 376 39.05 2.83 -33.01
N ALA A 377 39.31 2.82 -31.70
CA ALA A 377 40.67 2.78 -31.16
C ALA A 377 40.72 1.99 -29.84
N ARG A 378 41.79 1.19 -29.71
CA ARG A 378 42.08 0.19 -28.67
C ARG A 378 42.48 0.81 -27.33
N GLY A 379 42.02 0.17 -26.24
CA GLY A 379 42.89 -0.38 -25.19
C GLY A 379 43.38 0.53 -24.06
N SER A 380 42.80 0.36 -22.87
CA SER A 380 43.56 0.19 -21.61
C SER A 380 42.62 -0.25 -20.48
N GLN A 381 42.98 -1.34 -19.80
CA GLN A 381 42.29 -1.88 -18.62
C GLN A 381 42.32 -0.88 -17.47
N TRP A 382 41.14 -0.54 -16.95
CA TRP A 382 40.96 0.05 -15.62
C TRP A 382 39.72 -0.56 -14.97
N THR A 383 39.92 -1.30 -13.88
CA THR A 383 38.88 -1.82 -13.00
C THR A 383 38.21 -0.64 -12.28
N THR A 384 36.96 -0.32 -12.66
CA THR A 384 36.14 0.68 -11.96
C THR A 384 34.89 -0.02 -11.42
N THR A 385 34.74 -0.03 -10.09
CA THR A 385 33.52 -0.47 -9.42
C THR A 385 32.42 0.55 -9.66
N ILE A 386 31.39 0.18 -10.41
CA ILE A 386 30.21 1.00 -10.68
C ILE A 386 29.12 0.63 -9.67
N THR A 387 28.77 1.54 -8.77
CA THR A 387 27.49 1.51 -8.05
C THR A 387 26.46 2.33 -8.84
N PRO A 388 25.44 1.73 -9.47
CA PRO A 388 24.39 2.49 -10.11
C PRO A 388 23.46 3.07 -9.05
N TYR A 389 23.47 4.40 -8.90
CA TYR A 389 22.36 5.13 -8.29
C TYR A 389 21.37 5.48 -9.40
N VAL A 390 20.20 4.82 -9.40
CA VAL A 390 19.08 5.20 -10.27
C VAL A 390 18.36 6.35 -9.60
N LYS A 391 18.46 7.55 -10.18
CA LYS A 391 17.68 8.71 -9.78
C LYS A 391 16.55 8.86 -10.80
N ILE A 392 15.35 8.40 -10.44
CA ILE A 392 14.16 8.56 -11.26
C ILE A 392 13.73 10.03 -11.17
N TYR A 393 13.82 10.74 -12.29
CA TYR A 393 13.29 12.09 -12.42
C TYR A 393 11.88 11.97 -13.01
N PHE A 394 10.85 12.20 -12.19
CA PHE A 394 9.50 12.45 -12.66
C PHE A 394 9.44 13.90 -13.18
N HIS A 395 9.52 14.09 -14.49
CA HIS A 395 9.14 15.36 -15.08
C HIS A 395 7.62 15.36 -15.24
N ASP A 396 6.94 16.12 -14.36
CA ASP A 396 5.64 16.74 -14.57
C ASP A 396 4.62 15.91 -15.36
N MET A 397 4.09 14.85 -14.73
CA MET A 397 2.71 14.44 -15.00
C MET A 397 1.81 15.58 -14.50
N LEU A 398 1.58 16.59 -15.33
CA LEU A 398 0.62 17.66 -15.05
C LEU A 398 -0.80 17.08 -15.10
N CYS A 399 -1.21 16.40 -14.03
CA CYS A 399 -2.61 16.34 -13.64
C CYS A 399 -2.95 17.77 -13.20
N GLY A 400 -3.55 18.55 -14.09
CA GLY A 400 -3.99 19.91 -13.78
C GLY A 400 -5.11 19.87 -12.75
N GLY A 401 -4.79 20.07 -11.48
CA GLY A 401 -5.75 20.03 -10.38
C GLY A 401 -5.21 20.77 -9.16
N ALA A 402 -6.10 21.48 -8.46
CA ALA A 402 -5.78 22.30 -7.31
C ALA A 402 -5.11 21.50 -6.17
N ALA A 403 -4.37 22.19 -5.29
CA ALA A 403 -3.76 21.57 -4.12
C ALA A 403 -4.80 20.74 -3.34
N PRO A 404 -4.54 19.45 -3.06
CA PRO A 404 -5.52 18.55 -2.47
C PRO A 404 -5.85 19.00 -1.04
N ALA A 405 -7.14 19.02 -0.73
CA ALA A 405 -7.58 18.91 0.65
C ALA A 405 -7.75 17.42 0.92
N ASP A 406 -6.76 16.75 1.54
CA ASP A 406 -7.00 15.38 1.98
C ASP A 406 -8.25 15.38 2.85
N PHE A 407 -9.17 14.46 2.60
CA PHE A 407 -10.38 14.31 3.41
C PHE A 407 -10.06 14.22 4.92
N PHE A 408 -8.89 13.69 5.28
CA PHE A 408 -8.45 13.60 6.66
C PHE A 408 -7.40 14.64 7.09
N THR A 409 -7.02 15.61 6.24
CA THR A 409 -6.24 16.78 6.69
C THR A 409 -7.16 17.92 7.10
N THR A 410 -6.74 18.63 8.14
CA THR A 410 -7.42 19.85 8.62
C THR A 410 -7.28 20.98 7.58
N PRO A 411 -8.32 21.80 7.35
CA PRO A 411 -8.17 22.99 6.53
C PRO A 411 -7.12 23.90 7.20
N ARG A 412 -6.10 24.33 6.43
CA ARG A 412 -5.30 25.48 6.84
C ARG A 412 -6.23 26.68 6.77
N HIS A 413 -6.54 27.25 7.93
CA HIS A 413 -7.11 28.58 8.00
C HIS A 413 -6.11 29.57 7.38
N THR A 414 -6.56 30.28 6.36
CA THR A 414 -6.18 31.68 6.10
C THR A 414 -7.45 32.47 5.94
#